data_AF-A0A2R3JZC8-F1
#
_entry.id   AF-A0A2R3JZC8-F1
#
_cell.length_a   1.000
_cell.length_b   1.000
_cell.length_c   1.000
_cell.angle_alpha   90.00
_cell.angle_beta   90.00
_cell.angle_gamma   90.00
#
_symmetry.space_group_name_H-M   'P 1'
#
loop_
_entity.id
_entity.type
_entity.pdbx_description
1 polymer ?
#
loop_
_entity_poly.entity_id
_entity_poly.type
_entity_poly.pdbx_seq_one_letter_code
_entity_poly.pdbx_strand_id
1 'polypeptide(L)'
;MNNNERLYKISEIADIAKVNKTKVWRYIRDNNISERSMKGNAKLYSEHTKDVIIKAFSSESVHLATETKADTSRILLEQIDILKGELERKNDQLDKMQSLLDQQQQLNLSTNRQNEKLLDTTTNNTPSQDDRPLQNDDTDVLKPTEGNYEGKETKTPKKGLFGWLRR
;
A
#
# COMPACT_ATOMS: atom_id res chain seq x y z
N MET A 1 -71.16 2.69 -16.96
CA MET A 1 -69.88 2.03 -16.62
C MET A 1 -69.19 2.89 -15.58
N ASN A 2 -69.11 2.43 -14.33
CA ASN A 2 -68.59 3.22 -13.22
C ASN A 2 -67.06 3.12 -13.20
N ASN A 3 -66.38 4.04 -13.87
CA ASN A 3 -64.93 4.10 -13.93
C ASN A 3 -64.35 4.78 -12.67
N ASN A 4 -64.68 4.28 -11.47
CA ASN A 4 -64.02 4.69 -10.23
C ASN A 4 -62.67 3.98 -10.09
N GLU A 5 -61.82 4.10 -11.11
CA GLU A 5 -60.48 3.56 -11.06
C GLU A 5 -59.67 4.38 -10.06
N ARG A 6 -59.16 3.72 -9.02
CA ARG A 6 -58.35 4.39 -8.01
C ARG A 6 -57.06 4.89 -8.67
N LEU A 7 -56.79 6.18 -8.49
CA LEU A 7 -55.57 6.79 -8.96
C LEU A 7 -54.56 6.87 -7.82
N TYR A 8 -53.29 6.70 -8.17
CA TYR A 8 -52.19 6.59 -7.22
C TYR A 8 -51.17 7.70 -7.42
N LYS A 9 -50.70 8.29 -6.33
CA LYS A 9 -49.56 9.21 -6.32
C LYS A 9 -48.25 8.43 -6.34
N ILE A 10 -47.17 9.08 -6.80
CA ILE A 10 -45.80 8.54 -6.70
C ILE A 10 -45.47 8.10 -5.27
N SER A 11 -45.93 8.83 -4.25
CA SER A 11 -45.74 8.46 -2.85
C SER A 11 -46.38 7.13 -2.50
N GLU A 12 -47.63 6.90 -2.92
CA GLU A 12 -48.35 5.66 -2.62
C GLU A 12 -47.72 4.48 -3.35
N ILE A 13 -47.29 4.68 -4.61
CA ILE A 13 -46.57 3.65 -5.39
C ILE A 13 -45.26 3.29 -4.69
N ALA A 14 -44.52 4.29 -4.19
CA ALA A 14 -43.27 4.08 -3.47
C ALA A 14 -43.46 3.31 -2.16
N ASP A 15 -44.50 3.64 -1.40
CA ASP A 15 -44.83 2.96 -0.14
C ASP A 15 -45.22 1.49 -0.39
N ILE A 16 -46.00 1.21 -1.43
CA ILE A 16 -46.38 -0.16 -1.82
C ILE A 16 -45.18 -0.97 -2.33
N ALA A 17 -44.36 -0.36 -3.19
CA ALA A 17 -43.16 -0.98 -3.76
C ALA A 17 -42.00 -1.09 -2.74
N LYS A 18 -42.13 -0.49 -1.55
CA LYS A 18 -41.06 -0.39 -0.52
C LYS A 18 -39.75 0.19 -1.07
N VAL A 19 -39.85 1.19 -1.93
CA VAL A 19 -38.69 1.89 -2.53
C VAL A 19 -38.78 3.39 -2.29
N ASN A 20 -37.67 4.10 -2.46
CA ASN A 20 -37.65 5.55 -2.32
C ASN A 20 -38.50 6.24 -3.41
N LYS A 21 -39.25 7.28 -3.04
CA LYS A 21 -40.06 8.11 -3.97
C LYS A 21 -39.25 8.64 -5.16
N THR A 22 -38.00 9.02 -4.96
CA THR A 22 -37.10 9.48 -6.03
C THR A 22 -36.79 8.37 -7.02
N LYS A 23 -36.70 7.10 -6.57
CA LYS A 23 -36.47 5.96 -7.45
C LYS A 23 -37.67 5.72 -8.37
N VAL A 24 -38.88 5.79 -7.81
CA VAL A 24 -40.13 5.73 -8.59
C VAL A 24 -40.22 6.88 -9.60
N TRP A 25 -39.90 8.11 -9.18
CA TRP A 25 -39.90 9.26 -10.08
C TRP A 25 -38.90 9.12 -11.23
N ARG A 26 -37.67 8.66 -10.96
CA ARG A 26 -36.66 8.39 -12.01
C ARG A 26 -37.18 7.35 -12.98
N TYR A 27 -37.73 6.23 -12.49
CA TYR A 27 -38.27 5.19 -13.34
C TYR A 27 -39.38 5.71 -14.26
N ILE A 28 -40.31 6.51 -13.73
CA ILE A 28 -41.38 7.13 -14.53
C ILE A 28 -40.81 8.04 -15.62
N ARG A 29 -39.83 8.88 -15.27
CA ARG A 29 -39.17 9.79 -16.21
C ARG A 29 -38.41 9.04 -17.29
N ASP A 30 -37.60 8.07 -16.90
CA ASP A 30 -36.69 7.36 -17.79
C ASP A 30 -37.46 6.40 -18.73
N ASN A 31 -38.64 5.92 -18.31
CA ASN A 31 -39.54 5.11 -19.14
C ASN A 31 -40.66 5.92 -19.84
N ASN A 32 -40.58 7.26 -19.78
CA ASN A 32 -41.55 8.17 -20.40
C ASN A 32 -43.03 7.84 -20.07
N ILE A 33 -43.30 7.50 -18.81
CA ILE A 33 -44.64 7.11 -18.35
C ILE A 33 -45.47 8.36 -18.10
N SER A 34 -46.60 8.47 -18.81
CA SER A 34 -47.52 9.61 -18.68
C SER A 34 -48.49 9.43 -17.50
N GLU A 35 -48.75 10.51 -16.78
CA GLU A 35 -49.82 10.56 -15.78
C GLU A 35 -51.21 10.40 -16.42
N ARG A 36 -52.15 9.82 -15.66
CA ARG A 36 -53.55 9.68 -16.08
C ARG A 36 -54.38 10.90 -15.74
N SER A 37 -54.04 11.58 -14.65
CA SER A 37 -54.71 12.78 -14.19
C SER A 37 -53.79 13.59 -13.30
N MET A 38 -54.15 14.84 -13.04
CA MET A 38 -53.50 15.69 -12.07
C MET A 38 -54.50 16.16 -11.03
N LYS A 39 -54.14 16.06 -9.76
CA LYS A 39 -54.90 16.67 -8.67
C LYS A 39 -54.05 17.79 -8.07
N GLY A 40 -54.30 19.01 -8.54
CA GLY A 40 -53.40 20.15 -8.32
C GLY A 40 -52.04 19.89 -8.95
N ASN A 41 -50.96 20.09 -8.20
CA ASN A 41 -49.59 19.82 -8.67
C ASN A 41 -49.19 18.34 -8.61
N ALA A 42 -50.04 17.46 -8.06
CA ALA A 42 -49.73 16.05 -7.92
C ALA A 42 -50.14 15.25 -9.17
N LYS A 43 -49.16 14.64 -9.83
CA LYS A 43 -49.37 13.66 -10.89
C LYS A 43 -49.95 12.36 -10.32
N LEU A 44 -50.99 11.85 -10.97
CA LEU A 44 -51.70 10.64 -10.58
C LEU A 44 -51.62 9.59 -11.69
N TYR A 45 -51.41 8.34 -11.29
CA TYR A 45 -51.20 7.21 -12.19
C TYR A 45 -52.33 6.18 -12.03
N SER A 46 -52.59 5.44 -13.11
CA SER A 46 -53.56 4.35 -13.12
C SER A 46 -53.09 3.16 -12.28
N GLU A 47 -54.03 2.25 -12.01
CA GLU A 47 -53.73 0.97 -11.39
C GLU A 47 -52.73 0.16 -12.23
N HIS A 48 -52.93 0.13 -13.54
CA HIS A 48 -52.03 -0.57 -14.46
C HIS A 48 -50.59 -0.04 -14.39
N THR A 49 -50.41 1.28 -14.40
CA THR A 49 -49.08 1.89 -14.30
C THR A 49 -48.43 1.59 -12.96
N LYS A 50 -49.20 1.64 -11.85
CA LYS A 50 -48.73 1.24 -10.52
C LYS A 50 -48.21 -0.20 -10.53
N ASP A 51 -48.96 -1.15 -11.08
CA ASP A 51 -48.56 -2.56 -11.13
C ASP A 51 -47.30 -2.80 -11.98
N VAL A 52 -47.19 -2.13 -13.14
CA VAL A 52 -45.99 -2.20 -13.99
C VAL A 52 -44.75 -1.71 -13.25
N ILE A 53 -44.86 -0.58 -12.54
CA ILE A 53 -43.76 0.00 -11.77
C ILE A 53 -43.36 -0.93 -10.61
N ILE A 54 -44.32 -1.46 -9.86
CA ILE A 54 -44.05 -2.39 -8.75
C ILE A 54 -43.34 -3.66 -9.27
N LYS A 55 -43.83 -4.21 -10.38
CA LYS A 55 -43.23 -5.41 -11.00
C LYS A 55 -41.79 -5.13 -11.44
N ALA A 56 -41.53 -3.98 -12.05
CA ALA A 56 -40.20 -3.59 -12.50
C ALA A 56 -39.20 -3.52 -11.33
N PHE A 57 -39.58 -2.95 -10.18
CA PHE A 57 -38.70 -2.93 -9.01
C PHE A 57 -38.52 -4.30 -8.36
N SER A 58 -39.54 -5.15 -8.42
CA SER A 58 -39.44 -6.54 -7.96
C SER A 58 -38.45 -7.33 -8.83
N SER A 59 -38.50 -7.20 -10.16
CA SER A 59 -37.56 -7.87 -11.07
C SER A 59 -36.16 -7.25 -11.06
N GLU A 60 -36.05 -5.92 -10.96
CA GLU A 60 -34.75 -5.23 -10.87
C GLU A 60 -34.00 -5.63 -9.59
N SER A 61 -34.70 -5.90 -8.49
CA SER A 61 -34.06 -6.44 -7.28
C SER A 61 -33.39 -7.80 -7.52
N VAL A 62 -33.94 -8.61 -8.42
CA VAL A 62 -33.39 -9.93 -8.79
C VAL A 62 -32.23 -9.78 -9.77
N HIS A 63 -32.37 -8.95 -10.80
CA HIS A 63 -31.32 -8.72 -11.81
C HIS A 63 -30.11 -7.97 -11.25
N LEU A 64 -30.34 -6.93 -10.43
CA LEU A 64 -29.26 -6.18 -9.78
C LEU A 64 -28.48 -7.08 -8.81
N ALA A 65 -29.16 -7.98 -8.09
CA ALA A 65 -28.50 -8.94 -7.21
C ALA A 65 -27.65 -10.00 -7.95
N THR A 66 -27.91 -10.25 -9.23
CA THR A 66 -27.11 -11.20 -10.04
C THR A 66 -25.96 -10.52 -10.79
N GLU A 67 -26.19 -9.35 -11.39
CA GLU A 67 -25.15 -8.63 -12.15
C GLU A 67 -24.11 -7.99 -11.22
N THR A 68 -24.54 -7.34 -10.13
CA THR A 68 -23.57 -6.75 -9.17
C THR A 68 -22.72 -7.81 -8.47
N LYS A 69 -23.22 -9.02 -8.25
CA LYS A 69 -22.43 -10.11 -7.64
C LYS A 69 -21.33 -10.62 -8.57
N ALA A 70 -21.60 -10.74 -9.86
CA ALA A 70 -20.61 -11.19 -10.83
C ALA A 70 -19.47 -10.16 -10.99
N ASP A 71 -19.83 -8.88 -11.13
CA ASP A 71 -18.86 -7.80 -11.30
C ASP A 71 -18.04 -7.54 -10.02
N THR A 72 -18.69 -7.57 -8.84
CA THR A 72 -17.97 -7.44 -7.57
C THR A 72 -17.05 -8.63 -7.32
N SER A 73 -17.44 -9.85 -7.67
CA SER A 73 -16.57 -11.03 -7.56
C SER A 73 -15.32 -10.90 -8.43
N ARG A 74 -15.47 -10.38 -9.65
CA ARG A 74 -14.33 -10.15 -10.55
C ARG A 74 -13.36 -9.10 -10.01
N ILE A 75 -13.88 -7.98 -9.53
CA ILE A 75 -13.10 -6.90 -8.91
C ILE A 75 -12.38 -7.40 -7.65
N LEU A 76 -13.04 -8.21 -6.82
CA LEU A 76 -12.44 -8.78 -5.62
C LEU A 76 -11.30 -9.75 -5.94
N LEU A 77 -11.44 -10.56 -6.99
CA LEU A 77 -10.36 -11.45 -7.44
C LEU A 77 -9.13 -10.67 -7.93
N GLU A 78 -9.34 -9.63 -8.72
CA GLU A 78 -8.26 -8.75 -9.19
C GLU A 78 -7.54 -8.07 -8.02
N GLN A 79 -8.28 -7.61 -7.00
CA GLN A 79 -7.70 -7.04 -5.79
C GLN A 79 -6.88 -8.06 -4.99
N ILE A 80 -7.34 -9.32 -4.91
CA ILE A 80 -6.60 -10.40 -4.24
C ILE A 80 -5.27 -10.66 -4.95
N ASP A 81 -5.26 -10.69 -6.29
CA ASP A 81 -4.04 -10.93 -7.06
C ASP A 81 -3.02 -9.79 -6.91
N ILE A 82 -3.48 -8.54 -6.88
CA ILE A 82 -2.63 -7.38 -6.58
C ILE A 82 -2.02 -7.50 -5.18
N LEU A 83 -2.85 -7.81 -4.17
CA LEU A 83 -2.39 -7.94 -2.79
C LEU A 83 -1.38 -9.09 -2.62
N LYS A 84 -1.59 -10.22 -3.30
CA LYS A 84 -0.61 -11.32 -3.32
C LYS A 84 0.72 -10.89 -3.93
N GLY A 85 0.69 -10.19 -5.06
CA GLY A 85 1.90 -9.69 -5.71
C GLY A 85 2.65 -8.66 -4.85
N GLU A 86 1.95 -7.82 -4.10
CA GLU A 86 2.56 -6.92 -3.13
C GLU A 86 3.21 -7.68 -1.96
N LEU A 87 2.56 -8.72 -1.47
CA LEU A 87 3.07 -9.56 -0.39
C LEU A 87 4.37 -10.28 -0.81
N GLU A 88 4.41 -10.85 -2.01
CA GLU A 88 5.62 -11.49 -2.56
C GLU A 88 6.78 -10.50 -2.66
N ARG A 89 6.54 -9.30 -3.21
CA ARG A 89 7.56 -8.25 -3.29
C ARG A 89 8.07 -7.82 -1.91
N LYS A 90 7.18 -7.77 -0.92
CA LYS A 90 7.56 -7.45 0.47
C LYS A 90 8.39 -8.57 1.09
N ASN A 91 8.07 -9.83 0.80
CA ASN A 91 8.85 -10.97 1.25
C ASN A 91 10.26 -10.94 0.64
N ASP A 92 10.38 -10.70 -0.66
CA ASP A 92 11.69 -10.56 -1.33
C ASP A 92 12.54 -9.42 -0.74
N GLN A 93 11.91 -8.33 -0.31
CA GLN A 93 12.58 -7.22 0.37
C GLN A 93 13.10 -7.64 1.75
N LEU A 94 12.32 -8.42 2.50
CA LEU A 94 12.73 -8.96 3.80
C LEU A 94 13.91 -9.91 3.65
N ASP A 95 13.89 -10.80 2.66
CA ASP A 95 14.99 -11.74 2.41
C ASP A 95 16.31 -11.02 2.09
N LYS A 96 16.24 -9.95 1.28
CA LYS A 96 17.41 -9.09 0.99
C LYS A 96 17.91 -8.36 2.23
N MET A 97 17.00 -7.82 3.05
CA MET A 97 17.38 -7.16 4.30
C MET A 97 18.05 -8.13 5.27
N GLN A 98 17.52 -9.35 5.40
CA GLN A 98 18.10 -10.39 6.24
C GLN A 98 19.51 -10.75 5.77
N SER A 99 19.69 -10.94 4.46
CA SER A 99 21.01 -11.23 3.89
C SER A 99 22.02 -10.11 4.14
N LEU A 100 21.63 -8.85 3.98
CA LEU A 100 22.49 -7.69 4.28
C LEU A 100 22.84 -7.61 5.77
N LEU A 101 21.88 -7.91 6.65
CA LEU A 101 22.11 -7.93 8.08
C LEU A 101 23.12 -9.02 8.47
N ASP A 102 22.97 -10.22 7.90
CA ASP A 102 23.89 -11.35 8.14
C ASP A 102 25.31 -11.01 7.66
N GLN A 103 25.44 -10.37 6.48
CA GLN A 103 26.73 -9.88 5.97
C GLN A 103 27.36 -8.87 6.93
N GLN A 104 26.59 -7.90 7.43
CA GLN A 104 27.10 -6.91 8.38
C GLN A 104 27.54 -7.55 9.70
N GLN A 105 26.80 -8.55 10.20
CA GLN A 105 27.18 -9.27 11.42
C GLN A 105 28.49 -10.04 11.23
N GLN A 106 28.67 -10.73 10.10
CA GLN A 106 29.91 -11.45 9.79
C GLN A 106 31.11 -10.50 9.70
N LEU A 107 30.94 -9.34 9.05
CA LEU A 107 31.99 -8.32 8.95
C LEU A 107 32.36 -7.73 10.32
N ASN A 108 31.37 -7.50 11.19
CA ASN A 108 31.64 -7.00 12.54
C ASN A 108 32.42 -8.03 13.37
N LEU A 109 32.06 -9.31 13.27
CA LEU A 109 32.77 -10.39 13.96
C LEU A 109 34.20 -10.55 13.45
N SER A 110 34.42 -10.47 12.12
CA SER A 110 35.76 -10.58 11.55
C SER A 110 36.64 -9.39 11.95
N THR A 111 36.08 -8.18 11.93
CA THR A 111 36.76 -6.94 12.36
C THR A 111 37.15 -7.01 13.84
N ASN A 112 36.23 -7.43 14.71
CA ASN A 112 36.51 -7.58 16.15
C ASN A 112 37.61 -8.60 16.41
N ARG A 113 37.58 -9.76 15.74
CA ARG A 113 38.66 -10.77 15.85
C ARG A 113 40.02 -10.24 15.38
N GLN A 114 40.06 -9.40 14.35
CA GLN A 114 41.31 -8.77 13.91
C GLN A 114 41.82 -7.75 14.94
N ASN A 115 40.92 -6.94 15.49
CA ASN A 115 41.26 -5.97 16.53
C ASN A 115 41.81 -6.65 17.79
N GLU A 116 41.21 -7.76 18.23
CA GLU A 116 41.71 -8.57 19.36
C GLU A 116 43.13 -9.09 19.09
N LYS A 117 43.40 -9.64 17.91
CA LYS A 117 44.76 -10.09 17.54
C LYS A 117 45.79 -8.95 17.55
N LEU A 118 45.40 -7.76 17.09
CA LEU A 118 46.27 -6.59 17.13
C LEU A 118 46.55 -6.16 18.57
N LEU A 119 45.53 -6.14 19.44
CA LEU A 119 45.67 -5.86 20.86
C LEU A 119 46.62 -6.88 21.55
N ASP A 120 46.41 -8.17 21.31
CA ASP A 120 47.24 -9.25 21.86
C ASP A 120 48.70 -9.18 21.39
N THR A 121 48.95 -8.78 20.14
CA THR A 121 50.32 -8.60 19.63
C THR A 121 50.99 -7.35 20.20
N THR A 122 50.24 -6.29 20.53
CA THR A 122 50.79 -5.12 21.23
C THR A 122 51.04 -5.34 22.71
N THR A 123 50.24 -6.15 23.42
CA THR A 123 50.44 -6.42 24.86
C THR A 123 51.59 -7.38 25.12
N ASN A 124 51.84 -8.34 24.21
CA ASN A 124 52.93 -9.32 24.34
C ASN A 124 54.32 -8.78 23.92
N ASN A 125 54.42 -7.52 23.45
CA ASN A 125 55.68 -6.88 23.04
C ASN A 125 56.08 -5.71 23.97
N THR A 126 55.94 -5.87 25.29
CA THR A 126 56.68 -5.02 26.24
C THR A 126 57.98 -5.73 26.59
N PRO A 127 59.16 -5.26 26.15
CA PRO A 127 60.42 -5.90 26.50
C PRO A 127 60.78 -5.53 27.94
N SER A 128 60.50 -6.42 28.89
CA SER A 128 61.31 -6.47 30.11
C SER A 128 62.72 -6.84 29.70
N GLN A 129 63.64 -5.89 29.84
CA GLN A 129 65.07 -6.16 29.82
C GLN A 129 65.37 -7.12 30.97
N ASP A 130 65.93 -8.28 30.66
CA ASP A 130 66.98 -8.92 31.45
C ASP A 130 67.65 -10.04 30.62
N ASP A 131 68.89 -9.73 30.22
CA ASP A 131 70.07 -10.58 30.06
C ASP A 131 70.09 -11.89 29.22
N ARG A 132 70.79 -11.74 28.07
CA ARG A 132 71.87 -12.58 27.49
C ARG A 132 71.57 -13.56 26.35
N PRO A 133 72.58 -13.80 25.46
CA PRO A 133 72.37 -13.87 24.02
C PRO A 133 72.63 -15.26 23.43
N LEU A 134 71.99 -15.62 22.31
CA LEU A 134 72.63 -16.48 21.30
C LEU A 134 71.88 -16.53 19.94
N GLN A 135 72.66 -16.21 18.90
CA GLN A 135 72.69 -16.80 17.55
C GLN A 135 71.54 -16.58 16.55
N ASN A 136 71.85 -15.72 15.57
CA ASN A 136 71.81 -15.90 14.11
C ASN A 136 70.69 -16.79 13.51
N ASP A 137 69.88 -16.23 12.61
CA ASP A 137 70.22 -16.31 11.19
C ASP A 137 69.33 -15.40 10.33
N ASP A 138 69.97 -14.88 9.29
CA ASP A 138 69.49 -13.91 8.33
C ASP A 138 68.18 -14.31 7.63
N THR A 139 67.22 -13.39 7.55
CA THR A 139 66.31 -13.34 6.40
C THR A 139 66.15 -11.91 5.91
N ASP A 140 66.95 -11.66 4.88
CA ASP A 140 66.81 -10.73 3.77
C ASP A 140 65.74 -9.63 3.88
N VAL A 141 66.26 -8.41 3.98
CA VAL A 141 65.54 -7.15 3.97
C VAL A 141 65.09 -6.83 2.55
N LEU A 142 63.77 -6.77 2.32
CA LEU A 142 63.21 -5.92 1.27
C LEU A 142 62.46 -4.75 1.91
N LYS A 143 63.16 -3.62 2.02
CA LYS A 143 62.61 -2.30 2.34
C LYS A 143 61.46 -1.94 1.37
N PRO A 144 60.43 -1.23 1.84
CA PRO A 144 59.79 -0.21 1.04
C PRO A 144 60.26 1.17 1.47
N THR A 145 60.73 1.88 0.46
CA THR A 145 61.08 3.29 0.35
C THR A 145 60.04 4.24 0.95
N GLU A 146 60.56 5.29 1.57
CA GLU A 146 59.90 6.49 2.06
C GLU A 146 58.89 7.08 1.06
N GLY A 147 57.72 7.44 1.57
CA GLY A 147 56.72 8.24 0.86
C GLY A 147 56.11 9.27 1.79
N ASN A 148 56.76 10.43 1.88
CA ASN A 148 56.22 11.65 2.49
C ASN A 148 54.91 12.06 1.81
N TYR A 149 53.87 12.34 2.59
CA TYR A 149 52.83 13.30 2.19
C TYR A 149 52.45 14.19 3.37
N GLU A 150 52.85 15.46 3.25
CA GLU A 150 52.52 16.55 4.15
C GLU A 150 51.02 16.89 4.09
N GLY A 151 50.44 17.14 5.27
CA GLY A 151 49.06 17.56 5.41
C GLY A 151 48.79 18.93 4.79
N LYS A 152 47.66 19.04 4.08
CA LYS A 152 46.94 20.30 3.89
C LYS A 152 45.45 20.07 4.11
N GLU A 153 44.98 20.48 5.29
CA GLU A 153 43.56 20.56 5.61
C GLU A 153 42.88 21.60 4.70
N THR A 154 42.05 21.16 3.78
CA THR A 154 41.08 22.05 3.12
C THR A 154 39.74 21.92 3.86
N LYS A 155 39.47 22.89 4.73
CA LYS A 155 38.20 23.02 5.45
C LYS A 155 37.07 23.30 4.46
N THR A 156 36.28 22.28 4.11
CA THR A 156 34.99 22.47 3.45
C THR A 156 33.91 22.72 4.52
N PRO A 157 33.12 23.80 4.43
CA PRO A 157 32.03 24.02 5.38
C PRO A 157 30.92 23.01 5.10
N LYS A 158 30.67 22.11 6.06
CA LYS A 158 29.55 21.16 6.06
C LYS A 158 28.23 21.92 6.05
N LYS A 159 27.69 22.19 4.86
CA LYS A 159 26.32 22.68 4.67
C LYS A 159 25.38 21.49 4.91
N GLY A 160 24.71 21.49 6.05
CA GLY A 160 23.74 20.45 6.44
C GLY A 160 22.53 20.39 5.50
N LEU A 161 21.93 19.19 5.42
CA LEU A 161 20.82 18.77 4.56
C LEU A 161 19.47 19.52 4.71
N PHE A 162 19.44 20.67 5.39
CA PHE A 162 18.21 21.44 5.65
C PHE A 162 18.35 22.93 5.33
N GLY A 163 19.24 23.28 4.40
CA GLY A 163 19.44 24.66 3.94
C GLY A 163 18.27 25.26 3.13
N TRP A 164 17.24 24.48 2.78
CA TRP A 164 16.09 24.96 1.99
C TRP A 164 14.91 25.47 2.84
N LEU A 165 14.95 25.31 4.18
CA LEU A 165 13.78 25.52 5.05
C LEU A 165 13.75 26.90 5.73
N ARG A 166 14.55 27.87 5.26
CA ARG A 166 14.38 29.28 5.64
C ARG A 166 13.89 30.07 4.43
N ARG A 167 12.58 30.33 4.40
CA ARG A 167 11.96 31.41 3.65
C ARG A 167 11.85 32.62 4.57
#